data_AF-F0SE62-F1
#
_entry.id   AF-F0SE62-F1
#
_cell.length_a   1.000
_cell.length_b   1.000
_cell.length_c   1.000
_cell.angle_alpha   90.00
_cell.angle_beta   90.00
_cell.angle_gamma   90.00
#
_symmetry.space_group_name_H-M   'P 1'
#
loop_
_entity.id
_entity.type
_entity.pdbx_description
1 polymer ?
#
loop_
_entity_poly.entity_id
_entity_poly.type
_entity_poly.pdbx_seq_one_letter_code
_entity_poly.pdbx_strand_id
1 'polypeptide(L)'
;MFMKSNIITFILIMMFCGGISFAQTPAFSVIKLNPNDTTFVRVYNGVVVNKDFQIKGFNSIKTITDKNEANRLVLQKKPLMIIEDNKTDFEYQIENKLFTKNASLIKNLDYPLITRPIAINGKIVPKSALNDINFSEIKSVTYSKRKFVDGQDTPFGCIDISM
;
A
#
# COMPACT_ATOMS: atom_id res chain seq x y z
N MET A 1 -55.62 -28.32 41.86
CA MET A 1 -54.51 -29.10 41.26
C MET A 1 -53.97 -28.33 40.04
N PHE A 2 -53.33 -27.17 40.26
CA PHE A 2 -52.91 -26.22 39.21
C PHE A 2 -51.54 -25.62 39.57
N MET A 3 -50.49 -26.42 39.71
CA MET A 3 -49.15 -25.89 40.00
C MET A 3 -47.99 -26.63 39.32
N LYS A 4 -48.24 -27.78 38.67
CA LYS A 4 -47.16 -28.56 38.05
C LYS A 4 -46.87 -28.21 36.59
N SER A 5 -47.80 -27.55 35.90
CA SER A 5 -47.64 -27.27 34.46
C SER A 5 -46.81 -26.00 34.18
N ASN A 6 -46.87 -24.99 35.06
CA ASN A 6 -46.18 -23.71 34.82
C ASN A 6 -44.67 -23.72 35.14
N ILE A 7 -44.19 -24.70 35.93
CA ILE A 7 -42.77 -24.81 36.29
C ILE A 7 -41.96 -25.38 35.11
N ILE A 8 -42.54 -26.33 34.36
CA ILE A 8 -41.88 -26.94 33.21
C ILE A 8 -41.71 -25.93 32.07
N THR A 9 -42.70 -25.06 31.85
CA THR A 9 -42.62 -24.00 30.84
C THR A 9 -41.56 -22.95 31.19
N PHE A 10 -41.38 -22.63 32.47
CA PHE A 10 -40.37 -21.64 32.91
C PHE A 10 -38.94 -22.17 32.79
N ILE A 11 -38.73 -23.47 33.02
CA ILE A 11 -37.42 -24.13 32.86
C ILE A 11 -37.05 -24.24 31.37
N LEU A 12 -38.02 -24.46 30.48
CA LEU A 12 -37.76 -24.52 29.03
C LEU A 12 -37.32 -23.15 28.43
N ILE A 13 -37.85 -22.04 28.95
CA ILE A 13 -37.50 -20.68 28.50
C ILE A 13 -36.09 -20.29 28.98
N MET A 14 -35.71 -20.68 30.20
CA MET A 14 -34.36 -20.44 30.74
C MET A 14 -33.27 -21.20 29.96
N MET A 15 -33.57 -22.38 29.41
CA MET A 15 -32.62 -23.14 28.58
C MET A 15 -32.43 -22.56 27.17
N PHE A 16 -33.39 -21.78 26.64
CA PHE A 16 -33.25 -21.11 25.35
C PHE A 16 -32.56 -19.73 25.43
N CYS A 17 -32.46 -19.12 26.63
CA CYS A 17 -31.79 -17.82 26.81
C CYS A 17 -30.33 -17.92 27.29
N GLY A 18 -29.88 -19.09 27.74
CA GLY A 18 -28.56 -19.24 28.38
C GLY A 18 -27.38 -19.62 27.47
N GLY A 19 -27.58 -19.74 26.15
CA GLY A 19 -26.65 -20.51 25.30
C GLY A 19 -26.06 -19.82 24.08
N ILE A 20 -26.36 -18.54 23.81
CA ILE A 20 -25.73 -17.81 22.70
C ILE A 20 -24.83 -16.73 23.27
N SER A 21 -23.76 -17.18 23.94
CA SER A 21 -22.54 -16.39 23.98
C SER A 21 -22.06 -16.30 22.53
N PHE A 22 -22.55 -15.29 21.81
CA PHE A 22 -21.87 -14.80 20.63
C PHE A 22 -20.46 -14.47 21.13
N ALA A 23 -19.50 -15.35 20.85
CA ALA A 23 -18.10 -14.98 20.92
C ALA A 23 -18.02 -13.67 20.13
N GLN A 24 -17.85 -12.55 20.84
CA GLN A 24 -17.60 -11.28 20.19
C GLN A 24 -16.39 -11.57 19.32
N THR A 25 -16.61 -11.62 18.01
CA THR A 25 -15.53 -11.56 17.04
C THR A 25 -14.67 -10.41 17.52
N PRO A 26 -13.37 -10.64 17.81
CA PRO A 26 -12.53 -9.58 18.32
C PRO A 26 -12.72 -8.42 17.36
N ALA A 27 -13.28 -7.33 17.87
CA ALA A 27 -13.46 -6.14 17.08
C ALA A 27 -12.07 -5.84 16.55
N PHE A 28 -11.85 -6.01 15.25
CA PHE A 28 -10.61 -5.60 14.61
C PHE A 28 -10.53 -4.12 14.93
N SER A 29 -9.73 -3.77 15.94
CA SER A 29 -9.43 -2.39 16.22
C SER A 29 -8.74 -1.93 14.95
N VAL A 30 -9.46 -1.17 14.13
CA VAL A 30 -8.89 -0.55 12.94
C VAL A 30 -7.76 0.30 13.48
N ILE A 31 -6.54 -0.20 13.38
CA ILE A 31 -5.36 0.56 13.72
C ILE A 31 -5.41 1.73 12.73
N LYS A 32 -5.83 2.90 13.21
CA LYS A 32 -5.82 4.12 12.42
C LYS A 32 -4.35 4.50 12.26
N LEU A 33 -3.72 3.95 11.23
CA LEU A 33 -2.37 4.34 10.83
C LEU A 33 -2.41 5.79 10.37
N ASN A 34 -1.56 6.63 10.95
CA ASN A 34 -1.40 8.01 10.54
C ASN A 34 -0.34 8.08 9.43
N PRO A 35 -0.70 8.44 8.17
CA PRO A 35 0.26 8.56 7.07
C PRO A 35 1.32 9.66 7.30
N ASN A 36 1.10 10.54 8.28
CA ASN A 36 2.01 11.63 8.64
C ASN A 36 2.82 11.32 9.90
N ASP A 37 2.87 10.07 10.34
CA ASP A 37 3.71 9.65 11.46
C ASP A 37 5.21 9.70 11.09
N THR A 38 5.94 10.60 11.75
CA THR A 38 7.38 10.85 11.51
C THR A 38 8.30 9.87 12.24
N THR A 39 7.74 8.96 13.05
CA THR A 39 8.50 7.83 13.61
C THR A 39 8.91 6.83 12.53
N PHE A 40 8.19 6.82 11.40
CA PHE A 40 8.51 6.05 10.21
C PHE A 40 9.25 6.90 9.18
N VAL A 41 10.04 6.23 8.33
CA VAL A 41 10.38 6.76 7.02
C VAL A 41 9.15 6.63 6.15
N ARG A 42 8.74 7.72 5.50
CA ARG A 42 7.51 7.74 4.70
C ARG A 42 7.86 7.67 3.23
N VAL A 43 7.35 6.65 2.55
CA VAL A 43 7.48 6.48 1.11
C VAL A 43 6.10 6.64 0.50
N TYR A 44 5.89 7.74 -0.23
CA TYR A 44 4.64 8.06 -0.88
C TYR A 44 4.76 7.84 -2.38
N ASN A 45 3.92 6.96 -2.94
CA ASN A 45 3.97 6.55 -4.35
C ASN A 45 5.40 6.16 -4.82
N GLY A 46 6.12 5.44 -3.96
CA GLY A 46 7.47 4.95 -4.21
C GLY A 46 8.59 5.99 -4.09
N VAL A 47 8.31 7.20 -3.59
CA VAL A 47 9.29 8.25 -3.29
C VAL A 47 9.40 8.52 -1.79
N VAL A 48 10.61 8.65 -1.25
CA VAL A 48 10.81 9.08 0.15
C VAL A 48 10.42 10.55 0.30
N VAL A 49 9.45 10.84 1.16
CA VAL A 49 9.00 12.21 1.41
C VAL A 49 9.59 12.79 2.70
N ASN A 50 9.90 14.09 2.66
CA ASN A 50 10.42 14.81 3.83
C ASN A 50 9.36 14.93 4.94
N LYS A 51 9.77 15.34 6.15
CA LYS A 51 8.86 15.47 7.32
C LYS A 51 7.78 16.56 7.16
N ASP A 52 8.02 17.57 6.33
CA ASP A 52 7.14 18.72 6.18
C ASP A 52 6.01 18.47 5.16
N PHE A 53 6.18 17.46 4.30
CA PHE A 53 5.17 17.01 3.35
C PHE A 53 4.00 16.32 4.06
N GLN A 54 2.79 16.83 3.80
CA GLN A 54 1.54 16.33 4.36
C GLN A 54 0.82 15.47 3.32
N ILE A 55 0.68 14.18 3.62
CA ILE A 55 -0.04 13.24 2.76
C ILE A 55 -1.53 13.29 3.12
N LYS A 56 -2.38 13.49 2.10
CA LYS A 56 -3.83 13.54 2.20
C LYS A 56 -4.42 12.71 1.07
N GLY A 57 -5.49 11.96 1.36
CA GLY A 57 -6.19 11.16 0.35
C GLY A 57 -5.29 10.10 -0.25
N PHE A 58 -5.23 8.93 0.38
CA PHE A 58 -4.45 7.77 -0.05
C PHE A 58 -5.35 6.54 -0.09
N ASN A 59 -4.97 5.54 -0.86
CA ASN A 59 -5.74 4.31 -0.98
C ASN A 59 -5.28 3.23 0.00
N SER A 60 -3.97 3.07 0.18
CA SER A 60 -3.40 2.03 1.03
C SER A 60 -2.22 2.54 1.86
N ILE A 61 -2.00 1.88 3.01
CA ILE A 61 -0.80 2.04 3.83
C ILE A 61 -0.28 0.64 4.15
N LYS A 62 1.03 0.43 3.96
CA LYS A 62 1.75 -0.76 4.39
C LYS A 62 2.93 -0.36 5.25
N THR A 63 3.11 -1.01 6.39
CA THR A 63 4.24 -0.77 7.30
C THR A 63 5.24 -1.92 7.25
N ILE A 64 6.53 -1.61 7.22
CA ILE A 64 7.63 -2.55 7.46
C ILE A 64 8.27 -2.14 8.79
N THR A 65 7.97 -2.88 9.84
CA THR A 65 8.42 -2.60 11.21
C THR A 65 9.79 -3.20 11.52
N ASP A 66 10.23 -4.19 10.74
CA ASP A 66 11.59 -4.72 10.84
C ASP A 66 12.59 -3.64 10.43
N LYS A 67 13.39 -3.19 11.40
CA LYS A 67 14.36 -2.10 11.20
C LYS A 67 15.49 -2.50 10.27
N ASN A 68 15.89 -3.76 10.21
CA ASN A 68 16.96 -4.22 9.34
C ASN A 68 16.49 -4.25 7.89
N GLU A 69 15.28 -4.75 7.65
CA GLU A 69 14.62 -4.73 6.34
C GLU A 69 14.38 -3.29 5.86
N ALA A 70 13.85 -2.42 6.72
CA ALA A 70 13.65 -1.01 6.40
C ALA A 70 14.97 -0.28 6.10
N ASN A 71 16.02 -0.54 6.90
CA ASN A 71 17.33 0.06 6.70
C ASN A 71 18.00 -0.43 5.42
N ARG A 72 17.82 -1.70 5.03
CA ARG A 72 18.30 -2.21 3.73
C ARG A 72 17.69 -1.42 2.56
N LEU A 73 16.43 -1.02 2.68
CA LEU A 73 15.70 -0.34 1.62
C LEU A 73 15.99 1.16 1.52
N VAL A 74 16.17 1.85 2.66
CA VAL A 74 16.26 3.32 2.67
C VAL A 74 17.55 3.84 3.32
N LEU A 75 18.43 2.97 3.84
CA LEU A 75 19.62 3.34 4.61
C LEU A 75 19.28 4.24 5.82
N GLN A 76 18.12 4.03 6.43
CA GLN A 76 17.65 4.76 7.60
C GLN A 76 17.29 3.81 8.75
N LYS A 77 17.60 4.22 10.00
CA LYS A 77 17.36 3.42 11.22
C LYS A 77 15.91 3.47 11.74
N LYS A 78 14.95 3.80 10.88
CA LYS A 78 13.52 3.94 11.21
C LYS A 78 12.72 2.86 10.47
N PRO A 79 11.60 2.39 11.03
CA PRO A 79 10.67 1.54 10.29
C PRO A 79 10.13 2.28 9.05
N LEU A 80 9.65 1.55 8.05
CA LEU A 80 9.15 2.10 6.80
C LEU A 80 7.62 2.14 6.78
N MET A 81 7.06 3.22 6.26
CA MET A 81 5.63 3.34 5.95
C MET A 81 5.50 3.65 4.46
N ILE A 82 4.93 2.71 3.71
CA ILE A 82 4.64 2.81 2.28
C ILE A 82 3.19 3.25 2.14
N ILE A 83 2.96 4.34 1.41
CA ILE A 83 1.66 4.99 1.27
C ILE A 83 1.43 5.13 -0.22
N GLU A 84 0.30 4.63 -0.71
CA GLU A 84 0.02 4.57 -2.15
C GLU A 84 -1.35 5.14 -2.46
N ASP A 85 -1.41 5.91 -3.55
CA ASP A 85 -2.66 6.29 -4.19
C ASP A 85 -3.15 5.18 -5.13
N ASN A 86 -4.38 5.36 -5.62
CA ASN A 86 -4.87 4.56 -6.73
C ASN A 86 -3.94 4.70 -7.94
N LYS A 87 -3.71 3.58 -8.62
CA LYS A 87 -2.99 3.57 -9.90
C LYS A 87 -3.90 4.12 -10.99
N THR A 88 -3.35 4.96 -11.87
CA THR A 88 -4.06 5.41 -13.07
C THR A 88 -4.09 4.30 -14.12
N ASP A 89 -5.04 4.38 -15.06
CA ASP A 89 -5.11 3.44 -16.18
C ASP A 89 -3.81 3.45 -17.01
N PHE A 90 -3.14 4.60 -17.08
CA PHE A 90 -1.84 4.73 -17.71
C PHE A 90 -0.75 3.92 -16.96
N GLU A 91 -0.68 4.05 -15.63
CA GLU A 91 0.26 3.28 -14.79
C GLU A 91 0.06 1.77 -14.99
N TYR A 92 -1.20 1.30 -14.96
CA TYR A 92 -1.51 -0.12 -15.19
C TYR A 92 -1.07 -0.59 -16.57
N GLN A 93 -1.27 0.21 -17.62
CA GLN A 93 -0.85 -0.16 -18.97
C GLN A 93 0.68 -0.22 -19.13
N ILE A 94 1.42 0.73 -18.53
CA ILE A 94 2.89 0.72 -18.52
C ILE A 94 3.41 -0.50 -17.77
N GLU A 95 2.90 -0.73 -16.56
CA GLU A 95 3.26 -1.88 -15.75
C GLU A 95 2.98 -3.17 -16.52
N ASN A 96 1.77 -3.35 -17.06
CA ASN A 96 1.43 -4.53 -17.87
C ASN A 96 2.38 -4.72 -19.06
N LYS A 97 2.73 -3.67 -19.80
CA LYS A 97 3.70 -3.77 -20.92
C LYS A 97 5.09 -4.19 -20.45
N LEU A 98 5.61 -3.55 -19.41
CA LEU A 98 6.93 -3.87 -18.84
C LEU A 98 6.97 -5.30 -18.31
N PHE A 99 5.92 -5.70 -17.63
CA PHE A 99 5.81 -6.95 -16.89
C PHE A 99 5.47 -8.14 -17.78
N THR A 100 4.70 -7.94 -18.84
CA THR A 100 4.43 -9.00 -19.84
C THR A 100 5.67 -9.27 -20.68
N LYS A 101 6.41 -8.24 -21.10
CA LYS A 101 7.64 -8.41 -21.89
C LYS A 101 8.83 -8.90 -21.07
N ASN A 102 8.89 -8.58 -19.77
CA ASN A 102 10.02 -8.90 -18.91
C ASN A 102 9.58 -9.62 -17.62
N ALA A 103 8.84 -10.73 -17.75
CA ALA A 103 8.35 -11.49 -16.60
C ALA A 103 9.48 -11.98 -15.66
N SER A 104 10.68 -12.24 -16.21
CA SER A 104 11.89 -12.59 -15.45
C SER A 104 12.39 -11.44 -14.57
N LEU A 105 12.17 -10.18 -14.97
CA LEU A 105 12.52 -9.00 -14.20
C LEU A 105 11.70 -8.94 -12.91
N ILE A 106 10.40 -9.23 -12.96
CA ILE A 106 9.48 -9.17 -11.81
C ILE A 106 9.84 -10.15 -10.72
N LYS A 107 10.16 -11.39 -11.08
CA LYS A 107 10.51 -12.45 -10.11
C LYS A 107 11.71 -12.08 -9.25
N ASN A 108 12.58 -11.21 -9.76
CA ASN A 108 13.81 -10.78 -9.11
C ASN A 108 13.68 -9.41 -8.42
N LEU A 109 12.47 -8.87 -8.30
CA LEU A 109 12.22 -7.63 -7.57
C LEU A 109 11.90 -7.96 -6.13
N ASP A 110 12.65 -7.35 -5.20
CA ASP A 110 12.42 -7.50 -3.77
C ASP A 110 11.00 -7.08 -3.36
N TYR A 111 10.38 -6.15 -4.11
CA TYR A 111 9.00 -5.68 -3.90
C TYR A 111 8.28 -5.56 -5.25
N PRO A 112 7.69 -6.65 -5.76
CA PRO A 112 7.08 -6.66 -7.08
C PRO A 112 5.72 -5.94 -7.13
N LEU A 113 5.07 -5.75 -5.97
CA LEU A 113 3.71 -5.20 -5.88
C LEU A 113 3.64 -3.73 -5.45
N ILE A 114 4.78 -3.10 -5.12
CA ILE A 114 4.80 -1.68 -4.72
C ILE A 114 4.82 -0.79 -5.95
N THR A 115 4.00 0.27 -5.90
CA THR A 115 3.92 1.32 -6.92
C THR A 115 5.26 2.04 -7.03
N ARG A 116 5.75 2.17 -8.27
CA ARG A 116 6.99 2.88 -8.57
C ARG A 116 6.66 4.25 -9.13
N PRO A 117 7.41 5.30 -8.77
CA PRO A 117 7.26 6.58 -9.42
C PRO A 117 7.57 6.44 -10.91
N ILE A 118 6.84 7.21 -11.71
CA ILE A 118 7.09 7.36 -13.13
C ILE A 118 7.86 8.67 -13.33
N ALA A 119 8.98 8.57 -14.02
CA ALA A 119 9.71 9.69 -14.56
C ALA A 119 9.47 9.80 -16.07
N ILE A 120 9.47 11.03 -16.58
CA ILE A 120 9.47 11.33 -18.01
C ILE A 120 10.74 12.12 -18.31
N ASN A 121 11.55 11.61 -19.23
CA ASN A 121 12.84 12.21 -19.59
C ASN A 121 13.69 12.51 -18.32
N GLY A 122 13.70 11.58 -17.36
CA GLY A 122 14.47 11.68 -16.12
C GLY A 122 13.87 12.54 -15.01
N LYS A 123 12.66 13.10 -15.17
CA LYS A 123 11.97 13.89 -14.12
C LYS A 123 10.76 13.16 -13.59
N ILE A 124 10.65 13.01 -12.26
CA ILE A 124 9.47 12.41 -11.63
C ILE A 124 8.28 13.32 -11.87
N VAL A 125 7.20 12.76 -12.42
CA VAL A 125 5.99 13.53 -12.71
C VAL A 125 4.89 13.18 -11.70
N PRO A 126 4.03 14.15 -11.34
CA PRO A 126 2.87 13.87 -10.52
C PRO A 126 1.87 12.99 -11.29
N LYS A 127 1.10 12.16 -10.58
CA LYS A 127 0.12 11.25 -11.20
C LYS A 127 -0.88 11.95 -12.11
N SER A 128 -1.27 13.18 -11.78
CA SER A 128 -2.19 13.98 -12.61
C SER A 128 -1.64 14.20 -14.02
N ALA A 129 -0.33 14.38 -14.17
CA ALA A 129 0.31 14.59 -15.47
C ALA A 129 0.37 13.32 -16.31
N LEU A 130 0.17 12.13 -15.71
CA LEU A 130 0.18 10.86 -16.42
C LEU A 130 -1.08 10.65 -17.28
N ASN A 131 -2.18 11.32 -16.93
CA ASN A 131 -3.44 11.19 -17.65
C ASN A 131 -3.40 11.81 -19.06
N ASP A 132 -2.47 12.75 -19.29
CA ASP A 132 -2.36 13.50 -20.54
C ASP A 132 -1.35 12.87 -21.52
N ILE A 133 -0.71 11.76 -21.14
CA ILE A 133 0.36 11.12 -21.92
C ILE A 133 -0.24 10.17 -22.96
N ASN A 134 0.15 10.36 -24.22
CA ASN A 134 -0.19 9.42 -25.28
C ASN A 134 0.88 8.30 -25.38
N PHE A 135 0.44 7.05 -25.31
CA PHE A 135 1.31 5.88 -25.47
C PHE A 135 2.06 5.83 -26.81
N SER A 136 1.54 6.44 -27.87
CA SER A 136 2.22 6.47 -29.17
C SER A 136 3.47 7.34 -29.18
N GLU A 137 3.61 8.27 -28.23
CA GLU A 137 4.76 9.17 -28.13
C GLU A 137 5.93 8.54 -27.38
N ILE A 138 5.71 7.38 -26.75
CA ILE A 138 6.75 6.71 -25.95
C ILE A 138 7.77 6.04 -26.87
N LYS A 139 9.01 6.56 -26.86
CA LYS A 139 10.16 5.96 -27.55
C LYS A 139 10.72 4.77 -26.79
N SER A 140 10.84 4.87 -25.47
CA SER A 140 11.36 3.79 -24.64
C SER A 140 10.82 3.85 -23.21
N VAL A 141 10.82 2.70 -22.55
CA VAL A 141 10.51 2.59 -21.13
C VAL A 141 11.62 1.80 -20.47
N THR A 142 12.25 2.38 -19.47
CA THR A 142 13.34 1.75 -18.73
C THR A 142 12.98 1.62 -17.27
N TYR A 143 13.50 0.57 -16.64
CA TYR A 143 13.39 0.39 -15.21
C TYR A 143 14.77 0.55 -14.58
N SER A 144 14.88 1.47 -13.63
CA SER A 144 16.03 1.56 -12.76
C SER A 144 15.68 0.96 -11.40
N LYS A 145 16.58 0.13 -10.87
CA LYS A 145 16.61 -0.20 -9.44
C LYS A 145 16.80 1.07 -8.61
N ARG A 146 16.75 0.95 -7.28
CA ARG A 146 16.90 2.08 -6.34
C ARG A 146 17.88 3.13 -6.84
N LYS A 147 17.40 4.36 -7.00
CA LYS A 147 18.16 5.48 -7.54
C LYS A 147 17.64 6.79 -6.99
N PHE A 148 18.50 7.80 -6.93
CA PHE A 148 18.06 9.19 -6.79
C PHE A 148 17.65 9.72 -8.16
N VAL A 149 16.38 10.08 -8.31
CA VAL A 149 15.82 10.64 -9.54
C VAL A 149 15.25 12.00 -9.20
N ASP A 150 15.66 13.04 -9.93
CA ASP A 150 15.18 14.41 -9.72
C ASP A 150 15.28 14.88 -8.25
N GLY A 151 16.42 14.57 -7.60
CA GLY A 151 16.67 14.93 -6.20
C GLY A 151 15.90 14.10 -5.16
N GLN A 152 15.12 13.09 -5.57
CA GLN A 152 14.27 12.30 -4.70
C GLN A 152 14.73 10.83 -4.63
N ASP A 153 14.74 10.23 -3.42
CA ASP A 153 15.10 8.82 -3.23
C ASP A 153 13.93 7.91 -3.60
N THR A 154 14.20 6.95 -4.50
CA THR A 154 13.23 5.95 -4.98
C THR A 154 13.63 4.56 -4.50
N PRO A 155 13.32 4.16 -3.25
CA PRO A 155 13.87 2.96 -2.62
C PRO A 155 13.50 1.66 -3.34
N PHE A 156 12.38 1.68 -4.07
CA PHE A 156 11.87 0.54 -4.85
C PHE A 156 12.16 0.64 -6.35
N GLY A 157 13.00 1.61 -6.75
CA GLY A 157 13.28 1.93 -8.14
C GLY A 157 12.28 2.89 -8.77
N CYS A 158 12.50 3.18 -10.04
CA CYS A 158 11.75 4.16 -10.83
C CYS A 158 11.52 3.59 -12.23
N ILE A 159 10.38 3.91 -12.82
CA ILE A 159 10.12 3.68 -14.25
C ILE A 159 10.41 4.99 -14.96
N ASP A 160 11.30 5.01 -15.94
CA ASP A 160 11.60 6.21 -16.72
C ASP A 160 11.15 6.02 -18.17
N ILE A 161 10.33 6.95 -18.64
CA ILE A 161 9.73 6.98 -19.96
C ILE A 161 10.47 8.03 -20.78
N SER A 162 11.08 7.62 -21.88
CA SER A 162 11.60 8.55 -22.88
C SER A 162 10.55 8.77 -23.95
N MET A 163 10.18 10.03 -24.14
CA MET A 163 9.22 10.49 -25.16
C MET A 163 9.95 11.08 -26.37
#